data_AF-A0A1Z2L350-F1
#
_entry.id   AF-A0A1Z2L350-F1
#
_cell.length_a   1.000
_cell.length_b   1.000
_cell.length_c   1.000
_cell.angle_alpha   90.00
_cell.angle_beta   90.00
_cell.angle_gamma   90.00
#
_symmetry.space_group_name_H-M   'P 1'
#
loop_
_entity.id
_entity.type
_entity.pdbx_description
1 polymer ?
#
loop_
_entity_poly.entity_id
_entity_poly.type
_entity_poly.pdbx_seq_one_letter_code
_entity_poly.pdbx_strand_id
1 'polypeptide(L)'
;MDGVELLPNRRLAAANAARVVGLDREPGGQPDWDALARATWLGARPEPWAINWITAYAMTHTVFHLTDWGRLPHGLPPDLTAYVRTWLPVWIDIWREVQQWDLVVELLIVGASLDEPYCRPEDWETVAALQHEDGLVPRDGDPVDDDPQERFTDHQHTVVVTAVAGSVALARAAGR
;
A
#
# COMPACT_ATOMS: atom_id res chain seq x y z
N MET A 1 -15.56 -19.35 -19.34
CA MET A 1 -14.62 -18.55 -18.53
C MET A 1 -15.30 -17.21 -18.41
N ASP A 2 -16.04 -17.02 -17.33
CA ASP A 2 -16.87 -15.84 -17.16
C ASP A 2 -15.97 -14.67 -16.77
N GLY A 3 -15.95 -13.63 -17.60
CA GLY A 3 -15.16 -12.43 -17.34
C GLY A 3 -15.76 -11.67 -16.16
N VAL A 4 -15.02 -11.58 -15.06
CA VAL A 4 -15.36 -10.72 -13.93
C VAL A 4 -14.80 -9.32 -14.19
N GLU A 5 -15.62 -8.29 -13.94
CA GLU A 5 -15.17 -6.90 -14.07
C GLU A 5 -14.07 -6.59 -13.05
N LEU A 6 -12.95 -6.02 -13.53
CA LEU A 6 -11.83 -5.66 -12.65
C LEU A 6 -12.17 -4.44 -11.80
N LEU A 7 -11.92 -4.56 -10.49
CA LEU A 7 -11.96 -3.43 -9.55
C LEU A 7 -11.00 -2.30 -10.00
N PRO A 8 -11.31 -1.03 -9.73
CA PRO A 8 -10.50 0.10 -10.20
C PRO A 8 -9.01 0.03 -9.83
N ASN A 9 -8.68 -0.34 -8.59
CA ASN A 9 -7.28 -0.52 -8.16
C ASN A 9 -6.58 -1.68 -8.89
N ARG A 10 -7.31 -2.73 -9.28
CA ARG A 10 -6.77 -3.84 -10.10
C ARG A 10 -6.52 -3.41 -11.55
N ARG A 11 -7.30 -2.47 -12.10
CA ARG A 11 -7.01 -1.85 -13.40
C ARG A 11 -5.71 -1.05 -13.36
N LEU A 12 -5.48 -0.30 -12.27
CA LEU A 12 -4.19 0.36 -12.03
C LEU A 12 -3.04 -0.65 -11.90
N ALA A 13 -3.25 -1.79 -11.25
CA ALA A 13 -2.24 -2.84 -11.16
C ALA A 13 -1.82 -3.35 -12.55
N ALA A 14 -2.78 -3.61 -13.44
CA ALA A 14 -2.51 -4.03 -14.81
C ALA A 14 -1.79 -2.94 -15.62
N ALA A 15 -2.20 -1.68 -15.50
CA ALA A 15 -1.53 -0.55 -16.13
C ALA A 15 -0.09 -0.36 -15.62
N ASN A 16 0.13 -0.54 -14.32
CA ASN A 16 1.45 -0.44 -13.71
C ASN A 16 2.35 -1.61 -14.15
N ALA A 17 1.82 -2.84 -14.19
CA ALA A 17 2.54 -3.98 -14.73
C ALA A 17 2.97 -3.75 -16.18
N ALA A 18 2.07 -3.24 -17.04
CA ALA A 18 2.41 -2.89 -18.43
C ALA A 18 3.53 -1.86 -18.51
N ARG A 19 3.54 -0.85 -17.63
CA ARG A 19 4.64 0.12 -17.51
C ARG A 19 5.96 -0.53 -17.10
N VAL A 20 5.94 -1.42 -16.09
CA VAL A 20 7.15 -2.09 -15.59
C VAL A 20 7.82 -2.91 -16.69
N VAL A 21 7.04 -3.59 -17.53
CA VAL A 21 7.57 -4.37 -18.67
C VAL A 21 7.75 -3.55 -19.95
N GLY A 22 7.45 -2.25 -19.93
CA GLY A 22 7.65 -1.32 -21.05
C GLY A 22 6.61 -1.40 -22.17
N LEU A 23 5.49 -2.10 -21.97
CA LEU A 23 4.41 -2.22 -22.95
C LEU A 23 3.54 -0.94 -23.05
N ASP A 24 3.62 -0.05 -22.07
CA ASP A 24 2.91 1.23 -22.07
C ASP A 24 3.46 2.25 -23.09
N ARG A 25 4.60 1.95 -23.71
CA ARG A 25 5.27 2.77 -24.73
C ARG A 25 4.83 2.45 -26.15
N GLU A 26 4.08 1.37 -26.35
CA GLU A 26 3.56 0.98 -27.66
C GLU A 26 2.49 1.97 -28.15
N PRO A 27 2.41 2.25 -29.47
CA PRO A 27 1.38 3.15 -30.01
C PRO A 27 -0.04 2.71 -29.62
N GLY A 28 -0.78 3.59 -28.94
CA GLY A 28 -2.13 3.30 -28.43
C GLY A 28 -2.18 2.48 -27.13
N GLY A 29 -1.02 2.14 -26.55
CA GLY A 29 -0.89 1.37 -25.31
C GLY A 29 -0.77 2.21 -24.04
N GLN A 30 -0.65 3.54 -24.15
CA GLN A 30 -0.45 4.40 -22.99
C GLN A 30 -1.75 4.55 -22.18
N PRO A 31 -1.81 4.08 -20.93
CA PRO A 31 -3.01 4.19 -20.13
C PRO A 31 -3.28 5.63 -19.71
N ASP A 32 -4.56 6.01 -19.67
CA ASP A 32 -5.02 7.26 -19.08
C ASP A 32 -4.95 7.15 -17.56
N TRP A 33 -3.80 7.54 -17.00
CA TRP A 33 -3.52 7.45 -15.56
C TRP A 33 -4.46 8.33 -14.73
N ASP A 34 -4.86 9.48 -15.24
CA ASP A 34 -5.79 10.37 -14.54
C ASP A 34 -7.17 9.73 -14.46
N ALA A 35 -7.70 9.23 -15.59
CA ALA A 35 -8.98 8.54 -15.58
C ALA A 35 -8.97 7.30 -14.67
N LEU A 36 -7.88 6.52 -14.70
CA LEU A 36 -7.71 5.36 -13.83
C LEU A 36 -7.67 5.75 -12.36
N ALA A 37 -6.93 6.81 -12.00
CA ALA A 37 -6.89 7.33 -10.63
C ALA A 37 -8.28 7.77 -10.16
N ARG A 38 -9.01 8.54 -10.98
CA ARG A 38 -10.35 9.07 -10.65
C ARG A 38 -11.42 7.99 -10.52
N ALA A 39 -11.24 6.84 -11.18
CA ALA A 39 -12.15 5.71 -11.05
C ALA A 39 -12.03 4.96 -9.70
N THR A 40 -10.99 5.23 -8.91
CA THR A 40 -10.77 4.57 -7.61
C THR A 40 -11.57 5.20 -6.47
N TRP A 41 -11.67 4.46 -5.35
CA TRP A 41 -12.20 5.02 -4.10
C TRP A 41 -11.41 6.25 -3.66
N LEU A 42 -10.08 6.22 -3.73
CA LEU A 42 -9.23 7.36 -3.41
C LEU A 42 -9.50 8.55 -4.35
N GLY A 43 -9.70 8.28 -5.64
CA GLY A 43 -10.03 9.27 -6.66
C GLY A 43 -11.30 10.06 -6.38
N ALA A 44 -12.28 9.41 -5.75
CA ALA A 44 -13.53 10.04 -5.31
C ALA A 44 -13.37 10.91 -4.05
N ARG A 45 -12.26 10.78 -3.30
CA ARG A 45 -11.98 11.48 -2.04
C ARG A 45 -13.21 11.50 -1.10
N PRO A 46 -13.76 10.34 -0.74
CA PRO A 46 -14.91 10.27 0.16
C PRO A 46 -14.53 10.80 1.55
N GLU A 47 -15.51 10.90 2.44
CA GLU A 47 -15.20 11.23 3.82
C GLU A 47 -14.25 10.18 4.44
N PRO A 48 -13.17 10.62 5.10
CA PRO A 48 -12.05 9.75 5.52
C PRO A 48 -12.44 8.73 6.60
N TRP A 49 -13.49 9.01 7.38
CA TRP A 49 -14.05 8.09 8.38
C TRP A 49 -14.95 7.00 7.78
N ALA A 50 -15.27 7.07 6.49
CA ALA A 50 -16.00 6.01 5.79
C ALA A 50 -15.08 4.87 5.32
N ILE A 51 -13.79 4.94 5.64
CA ILE A 51 -12.82 3.89 5.31
C ILE A 51 -13.16 2.60 6.10
N ASN A 52 -13.03 1.46 5.43
CA ASN A 52 -13.07 0.14 6.03
C ASN A 52 -11.89 -0.66 5.49
N TRP A 53 -11.76 -1.92 5.90
CA TRP A 53 -10.61 -2.73 5.52
C TRP A 53 -10.43 -2.84 3.99
N ILE A 54 -11.52 -3.11 3.26
CA ILE A 54 -11.48 -3.27 1.79
C ILE A 54 -11.13 -1.96 1.09
N THR A 55 -11.68 -0.84 1.55
CA THR A 55 -11.39 0.46 0.93
C THR A 55 -10.00 0.98 1.31
N ALA A 56 -9.50 0.67 2.51
CA ALA A 56 -8.11 0.91 2.90
C ALA A 56 -7.14 0.14 1.99
N TYR A 57 -7.34 -1.18 1.86
CA TYR A 57 -6.56 -2.02 0.95
C TYR A 57 -6.60 -1.53 -0.51
N ALA A 58 -7.79 -1.13 -0.99
CA ALA A 58 -7.90 -0.57 -2.35
C ALA A 58 -7.18 0.78 -2.48
N MET A 59 -7.18 1.61 -1.42
CA MET A 59 -6.50 2.89 -1.37
C MET A 59 -4.97 2.73 -1.36
N THR A 60 -4.43 1.84 -0.53
CA THR A 60 -2.97 1.58 -0.49
C THR A 60 -2.46 1.15 -1.86
N HIS A 61 -3.16 0.21 -2.50
CA HIS A 61 -2.80 -0.28 -3.84
C HIS A 61 -2.97 0.78 -4.93
N THR A 62 -3.93 1.69 -4.79
CA THR A 62 -4.04 2.85 -5.69
C THR A 62 -2.77 3.70 -5.61
N VAL A 63 -2.29 4.01 -4.41
CA VAL A 63 -1.03 4.75 -4.22
C VAL A 63 0.15 3.95 -4.75
N PHE A 64 0.26 2.65 -4.44
CA PHE A 64 1.36 1.81 -4.90
C PHE A 64 1.49 1.82 -6.43
N HIS A 65 0.39 1.65 -7.15
CA HIS A 65 0.44 1.56 -8.61
C HIS A 65 0.64 2.92 -9.30
N LEU A 66 0.06 4.00 -8.75
CA LEU A 66 0.25 5.35 -9.27
C LEU A 66 1.68 5.84 -9.05
N THR A 67 2.25 5.59 -7.87
CA THR A 67 3.61 5.98 -7.54
C THR A 67 4.67 5.00 -8.01
N ASP A 68 4.26 3.89 -8.62
CA ASP A 68 5.14 2.76 -8.95
C ASP A 68 6.02 2.34 -7.77
N TRP A 69 5.36 2.07 -6.63
CA TRP A 69 5.98 1.71 -5.36
C TRP A 69 7.02 2.75 -4.90
N GLY A 70 6.71 4.03 -5.06
CA GLY A 70 7.56 5.15 -4.70
C GLY A 70 8.62 5.56 -5.74
N ARG A 71 8.80 4.81 -6.84
CA ARG A 71 9.73 5.18 -7.92
C ARG A 71 9.32 6.46 -8.67
N LEU A 72 8.01 6.72 -8.73
CA LEU A 72 7.39 7.87 -9.39
C LEU A 72 6.54 8.64 -8.36
N PRO A 73 7.15 9.33 -7.38
CA PRO A 73 6.41 9.96 -6.28
C PRO A 73 5.37 11.00 -6.74
N HIS A 74 5.63 11.68 -7.86
CA HIS A 74 4.70 12.64 -8.48
C HIS A 74 3.63 11.98 -9.38
N GLY A 75 3.58 10.65 -9.43
CA GLY A 75 2.55 9.90 -10.15
C GLY A 75 1.18 9.91 -9.45
N LEU A 76 1.13 10.25 -8.16
CA LEU A 76 -0.12 10.51 -7.44
C LEU A 76 -0.55 11.97 -7.68
N PRO A 77 -1.76 12.23 -8.20
CA PRO A 77 -2.25 13.60 -8.42
C PRO A 77 -2.17 14.47 -7.15
N PRO A 78 -1.80 15.77 -7.26
CA PRO A 78 -1.53 16.62 -6.09
C PRO A 78 -2.68 16.71 -5.08
N ASP A 79 -3.93 16.69 -5.54
CA ASP A 79 -5.09 16.73 -4.68
C ASP A 79 -5.32 15.40 -3.92
N LEU A 80 -4.94 14.27 -4.51
CA LEU A 80 -4.94 12.98 -3.83
C LEU A 80 -3.77 12.87 -2.85
N THR A 81 -2.59 13.39 -3.21
CA THR A 81 -1.44 13.48 -2.31
C THR A 81 -1.77 14.29 -1.06
N ALA A 82 -2.41 15.45 -1.21
CA ALA A 82 -2.85 16.27 -0.07
C ALA A 82 -3.87 15.53 0.81
N TYR A 83 -4.84 14.84 0.20
CA TYR A 83 -5.83 14.06 0.92
C TYR A 83 -5.18 12.91 1.72
N VAL A 84 -4.30 12.13 1.09
CA VAL A 84 -3.56 11.04 1.77
C VAL A 84 -2.69 11.59 2.89
N ARG A 85 -1.88 12.63 2.64
CA ARG A 85 -1.01 13.23 3.66
C ARG A 85 -1.79 13.72 4.88
N THR A 86 -2.99 14.26 4.67
CA THR A 86 -3.84 14.77 5.76
C THR A 86 -4.34 13.64 6.68
N TRP A 87 -4.71 12.49 6.11
CA TRP A 87 -5.42 11.43 6.86
C TRP A 87 -4.57 10.21 7.19
N LEU A 88 -3.43 10.03 6.53
CA LEU A 88 -2.52 8.92 6.76
C LEU A 88 -2.13 8.73 8.24
N PRO A 89 -1.80 9.77 9.04
CA PRO A 89 -1.50 9.60 10.46
C PRO A 89 -2.66 8.95 11.22
N VAL A 90 -3.88 9.43 10.97
CA VAL A 90 -5.10 8.96 11.66
C VAL A 90 -5.43 7.52 11.27
N TRP A 91 -5.26 7.16 9.99
CA TRP A 91 -5.48 5.79 9.55
C TRP A 91 -4.44 4.84 10.15
N ILE A 92 -3.16 5.22 10.22
CA ILE A 92 -2.12 4.41 10.89
C ILE A 92 -2.50 4.18 12.35
N ASP A 93 -2.90 5.24 13.07
CA ASP A 93 -3.31 5.14 14.48
C ASP A 93 -4.48 4.16 14.67
N ILE A 94 -5.55 4.29 13.87
CA ILE A 94 -6.74 3.44 13.98
C ILE A 94 -6.43 1.98 13.67
N TRP A 95 -5.72 1.70 12.57
CA TRP A 95 -5.39 0.32 12.18
C TRP A 95 -4.39 -0.33 13.14
N ARG A 96 -3.50 0.45 13.74
CA ARG A 96 -2.66 0.01 14.85
C ARG A 96 -3.48 -0.32 16.09
N GLU A 97 -4.46 0.51 16.45
CA GLU A 97 -5.33 0.29 17.62
C GLU A 97 -6.10 -1.03 17.50
N VAL A 98 -6.65 -1.32 16.32
CA VAL A 98 -7.34 -2.60 16.05
C VAL A 98 -6.39 -3.73 15.65
N GLN A 99 -5.07 -3.49 15.75
CA GLN A 99 -4.01 -4.46 15.46
C GLN A 99 -4.16 -5.09 14.07
N GLN A 100 -4.48 -4.33 13.04
CA GLN A 100 -4.51 -4.79 11.64
C GLN A 100 -3.16 -4.51 10.99
N TRP A 101 -2.16 -5.33 11.34
CA TRP A 101 -0.75 -5.06 11.02
C TRP A 101 -0.43 -5.13 9.54
N ASP A 102 -1.10 -5.99 8.78
CA ASP A 102 -1.02 -5.99 7.31
C ASP A 102 -1.31 -4.60 6.73
N LEU A 103 -2.41 -3.99 7.15
CA LEU A 103 -2.78 -2.64 6.70
C LEU A 103 -1.83 -1.57 7.23
N VAL A 104 -1.36 -1.69 8.48
CA VAL A 104 -0.40 -0.74 9.05
C VAL A 104 0.86 -0.69 8.19
N VAL A 105 1.44 -1.84 7.84
CA VAL A 105 2.65 -1.91 7.03
C VAL A 105 2.40 -1.41 5.60
N GLU A 106 1.24 -1.73 5.00
CA GLU A 106 0.87 -1.14 3.71
C GLU A 106 0.79 0.40 3.77
N LEU A 107 0.28 0.97 4.86
CA LEU A 107 0.24 2.43 5.05
C LEU A 107 1.64 3.03 5.24
N LEU A 108 2.61 2.29 5.79
CA LEU A 108 4.00 2.72 5.82
C LEU A 108 4.61 2.77 4.41
N ILE A 109 4.27 1.83 3.53
CA ILE A 109 4.65 1.89 2.11
C ILE A 109 4.02 3.12 1.44
N VAL A 110 2.73 3.40 1.72
CA VAL A 110 2.05 4.61 1.23
C VAL A 110 2.82 5.86 1.65
N GLY A 111 3.15 5.99 2.94
CA GLY A 111 3.90 7.11 3.49
C GLY A 111 5.26 7.30 2.83
N ALA A 112 6.02 6.22 2.65
CA ALA A 112 7.32 6.26 1.97
C ALA A 112 7.20 6.64 0.47
N SER A 113 6.10 6.25 -0.18
CA SER A 113 5.88 6.45 -1.61
C SER A 113 5.47 7.88 -2.00
N LEU A 114 5.10 8.72 -1.02
CA LEU A 114 4.74 10.13 -1.27
C LEU A 114 5.94 10.96 -1.75
N ASP A 115 5.64 12.09 -2.39
CA ASP A 115 6.63 13.07 -2.85
C ASP A 115 7.47 13.66 -1.72
N GLU A 116 6.80 14.08 -0.65
CA GLU A 116 7.40 14.28 0.67
C GLU A 116 7.01 13.07 1.54
N PRO A 117 7.96 12.15 1.81
CA PRO A 117 7.69 10.93 2.57
C PRO A 117 7.17 11.22 3.98
N TYR A 118 6.15 10.47 4.37
CA TYR A 118 5.70 10.38 5.75
C TYR A 118 6.29 9.12 6.39
N CYS A 119 7.33 9.29 7.21
CA CYS A 119 8.05 8.19 7.86
C CYS A 119 8.33 8.54 9.33
N ARG A 120 7.30 8.50 10.18
CA ARG A 120 7.44 8.75 11.62
C ARG A 120 8.15 7.56 12.30
N PRO A 121 9.29 7.76 12.96
CA PRO A 121 10.06 6.67 13.57
C PRO A 121 9.22 5.75 14.46
N GLU A 122 8.29 6.30 15.24
CA GLU A 122 7.43 5.55 16.15
C GLU A 122 6.54 4.50 15.45
N ASP A 123 6.10 4.78 14.21
CA ASP A 123 5.27 3.86 13.44
C ASP A 123 6.11 2.66 12.97
N TRP A 124 7.35 2.92 12.56
CA TRP A 124 8.31 1.89 12.14
C TRP A 124 8.84 1.06 13.31
N GLU A 125 9.16 1.71 14.42
CA GLU A 125 9.60 1.06 15.66
C GLU A 125 8.52 0.13 16.22
N THR A 126 7.25 0.51 16.09
CA THR A 126 6.13 -0.35 16.45
C THR A 126 6.11 -1.64 15.63
N VAL A 127 6.22 -1.54 14.30
CA VAL A 127 6.25 -2.73 13.42
C VAL A 127 7.48 -3.58 13.70
N ALA A 128 8.65 -2.96 13.89
CA ALA A 128 9.88 -3.68 14.21
C ALA A 128 9.77 -4.46 15.53
N ALA A 129 9.09 -3.90 16.54
CA ALA A 129 8.88 -4.56 17.83
C ALA A 129 7.89 -5.75 17.77
N LEU A 130 7.06 -5.84 16.72
CA LEU A 130 6.15 -6.98 16.51
C LEU A 130 6.84 -8.19 15.88
N GLN A 131 8.00 -8.00 15.26
CA GLN A 131 8.70 -9.09 14.60
C GLN A 131 9.14 -10.13 15.64
N HIS A 132 8.72 -11.37 15.43
CA HIS A 132 9.13 -12.52 16.23
C HIS A 132 10.60 -12.87 15.99
N GLU A 133 11.20 -13.66 16.88
CA GLU A 133 12.61 -14.09 16.76
C GLU A 133 12.91 -14.87 15.46
N ASP A 134 11.90 -15.56 14.92
CA ASP A 134 11.99 -16.28 13.64
C ASP A 134 11.77 -15.38 12.41
N GLY A 135 11.58 -14.08 12.63
CA GLY A 135 11.40 -13.07 11.59
C GLY A 135 9.95 -12.91 11.11
N LEU A 136 9.01 -13.73 11.59
CA LEU A 136 7.59 -13.56 11.27
C LEU A 136 7.05 -12.25 11.85
N VAL A 137 6.14 -11.63 11.12
CA VAL A 137 5.40 -10.43 11.56
C VAL A 137 3.92 -10.81 11.60
N PRO A 138 3.20 -10.62 12.72
CA PRO A 138 1.79 -10.96 12.82
C PRO A 138 0.93 -10.24 11.78
N ARG A 139 -0.07 -10.92 11.20
CA ARG A 139 -1.02 -10.29 10.26
C ARG A 139 -1.96 -9.32 10.93
N ASP A 140 -2.39 -9.69 12.14
CA ASP A 140 -3.23 -8.90 13.00
C ASP A 140 -3.10 -9.34 14.46
N GLY A 141 -4.01 -8.89 15.32
CA GLY A 141 -4.08 -9.20 16.74
C GLY A 141 -4.74 -10.54 17.08
N ASP A 142 -5.23 -11.30 16.10
CA ASP A 142 -5.83 -12.59 16.38
C ASP A 142 -4.74 -13.62 16.72
N PRO A 143 -4.95 -14.47 17.74
CA PRO A 143 -3.99 -15.52 18.06
C PRO A 143 -3.93 -16.55 16.94
N VAL A 144 -2.72 -17.02 16.64
CA VAL A 144 -2.44 -18.11 15.70
C VAL A 144 -1.83 -19.28 16.49
N ASP A 145 -2.18 -20.51 16.13
CA ASP A 145 -1.59 -21.70 16.74
C ASP A 145 -0.07 -21.75 16.52
N ASP A 146 0.67 -22.43 17.41
CA ASP A 146 2.12 -22.55 17.30
C ASP A 146 2.56 -23.53 16.19
N ASP A 147 1.63 -24.21 15.51
CA ASP A 147 1.91 -25.04 14.33
C ASP A 147 2.68 -24.25 13.25
N PRO A 148 3.86 -24.72 12.81
CA PRO A 148 4.70 -23.99 11.86
C PRO A 148 4.02 -23.68 10.52
N GLN A 149 3.15 -24.56 10.03
CA GLN A 149 2.49 -24.36 8.74
C GLN A 149 1.38 -23.32 8.86
N GLU A 150 0.63 -23.33 9.97
CA GLU A 150 -0.39 -22.32 10.26
C GLU A 150 0.24 -20.94 10.44
N ARG A 151 1.29 -20.83 11.28
CA ARG A 151 2.04 -19.56 11.46
C ARG A 151 2.57 -19.00 10.16
N PHE A 152 3.18 -19.86 9.31
CA PHE A 152 3.66 -19.42 8.01
C PHE A 152 2.50 -18.94 7.13
N THR A 153 1.41 -19.71 7.05
CA THR A 153 0.27 -19.39 6.19
C THR A 153 -0.34 -18.04 6.56
N ASP A 154 -0.48 -17.78 7.86
CA ASP A 154 -1.10 -16.57 8.38
C ASP A 154 -0.19 -15.34 8.37
N HIS A 155 1.14 -15.51 8.50
CA HIS A 155 2.07 -14.38 8.64
C HIS A 155 2.92 -14.09 7.40
N GLN A 156 3.00 -15.01 6.42
CA GLN A 156 3.88 -14.85 5.25
C GLN A 156 3.62 -13.56 4.46
N HIS A 157 2.35 -13.14 4.35
CA HIS A 157 1.98 -11.94 3.61
C HIS A 157 2.58 -10.70 4.29
N THR A 158 2.34 -10.54 5.59
CA THR A 158 2.83 -9.41 6.38
C THR A 158 4.36 -9.34 6.37
N VAL A 159 5.04 -10.48 6.41
CA VAL A 159 6.51 -10.54 6.30
C VAL A 159 6.97 -9.96 4.96
N VAL A 160 6.37 -10.39 3.85
CA VAL A 160 6.71 -9.89 2.52
C VAL A 160 6.43 -8.39 2.42
N VAL A 161 5.26 -7.94 2.87
CA VAL A 161 4.89 -6.52 2.83
C VAL A 161 5.82 -5.69 3.73
N THR A 162 6.26 -6.20 4.87
CA THR A 162 7.23 -5.53 5.75
C THR A 162 8.61 -5.38 5.10
N ALA A 163 9.09 -6.44 4.44
CA ALA A 163 10.33 -6.38 3.66
C ALA A 163 10.23 -5.37 2.51
N VAL A 164 9.07 -5.29 1.84
CA VAL A 164 8.80 -4.29 0.80
C VAL A 164 8.79 -2.88 1.39
N ALA A 165 8.12 -2.65 2.53
CA ALA A 165 8.09 -1.36 3.21
C ALA A 165 9.50 -0.84 3.51
N GLY A 166 10.34 -1.65 4.14
CA GLY A 166 11.73 -1.29 4.42
C GLY A 166 12.53 -1.01 3.14
N SER A 167 12.31 -1.80 2.08
CA SER A 167 12.99 -1.62 0.79
C SER A 167 12.61 -0.33 0.10
N VAL A 168 11.31 0.00 0.06
CA VAL A 168 10.80 1.25 -0.51
C VAL A 168 11.31 2.45 0.30
N ALA A 169 11.21 2.42 1.62
CA ALA A 169 11.70 3.49 2.48
C ALA A 169 13.21 3.73 2.29
N LEU A 170 14.00 2.65 2.22
CA LEU A 170 15.44 2.74 1.97
C LEU A 170 15.76 3.29 0.58
N ALA A 171 15.06 2.84 -0.46
CA ALA A 171 15.25 3.33 -1.83
C ALA A 171 14.94 4.84 -1.91
N ARG A 172 13.83 5.26 -1.31
CA ARG A 172 13.41 6.67 -1.24
C ARG A 172 14.41 7.54 -0.50
N ALA A 173 14.91 7.07 0.66
CA ALA A 173 15.95 7.76 1.41
C ALA A 173 17.27 7.87 0.63
N ALA A 174 17.57 6.91 -0.24
CA ALA A 174 18.73 6.91 -1.12
C ALA A 174 18.53 7.72 -2.42
N GLY A 175 17.35 8.32 -2.65
CA GLY A 175 17.02 9.07 -3.87
C GLY A 175 16.87 8.20 -5.12
N ARG A 176 16.46 6.95 -4.96
CA ARG A 176 16.26 5.97 -6.04
C ARG A 176 14.79 5.76 -6.38
#